data_AF-A0A368GHE0-F1
#
_entry.id   AF-A0A368GHE0-F1
#
_cell.length_a   1.000
_cell.length_b   1.000
_cell.length_c   1.000
_cell.angle_alpha   90.00
_cell.angle_beta   90.00
_cell.angle_gamma   90.00
#
_symmetry.space_group_name_H-M   'P 1'
#
loop_
_entity.id
_entity.type
_entity.pdbx_description
1 polymer ?
#
loop_
_entity_poly.entity_id
_entity_poly.type
_entity_poly.pdbx_seq_one_letter_code
_entity_poly.pdbx_strand_id
1 'polypeptide(L)'
;MNLVAKEMMECNPAASPVLSSGAGTEVQLGNAGFYSEDKKCYHRVYDIADTENSVEVFYRAATEERAVRQEHGVRSNQFLKCHDIDISWTHEVIRPCEIKQIADFSWLK
;
A
#
# COMPACT_ATOMS: atom_id res chain seq x y z
N MET A 1 -0.40 -3.50 -8.83
CA MET A 1 -0.27 -3.41 -7.35
C MET A 1 1.17 -3.79 -6.97
N ASN A 2 1.83 -3.08 -6.04
CA ASN A 2 3.21 -3.40 -5.63
C ASN A 2 3.20 -4.22 -4.33
N LEU A 3 3.23 -5.54 -4.45
CA LEU A 3 3.12 -6.45 -3.31
C LEU A 3 4.36 -6.44 -2.41
N VAL A 4 5.55 -6.24 -2.99
CA VAL A 4 6.82 -6.17 -2.26
C VAL A 4 6.79 -5.06 -1.20
N ALA A 5 6.18 -3.91 -1.52
CA ALA A 5 6.00 -2.84 -0.56
C ALA A 5 5.15 -3.27 0.65
N LYS A 6 4.09 -4.06 0.43
CA LYS A 6 3.22 -4.58 1.49
C LYS A 6 3.95 -5.60 2.36
N GLU A 7 4.60 -6.57 1.72
CA GLU A 7 5.38 -7.61 2.37
C GLU A 7 6.49 -7.01 3.25
N MET A 8 7.18 -5.97 2.77
CA MET A 8 8.20 -5.27 3.56
C MET A 8 7.62 -4.59 4.81
N MET A 9 6.47 -3.91 4.69
CA MET A 9 5.81 -3.27 5.84
C MET A 9 5.26 -4.29 6.84
N GLU A 10 4.89 -5.48 6.37
CA GLU A 10 4.46 -6.58 7.23
C GLU A 10 5.63 -7.23 7.96
N CYS A 11 6.70 -7.56 7.23
CA CYS A 11 7.89 -8.22 7.76
C CYS A 11 8.77 -7.29 8.62
N ASN A 12 8.72 -5.98 8.39
CA ASN A 12 9.50 -5.00 9.12
C ASN A 12 8.63 -3.80 9.56
N PRO A 13 7.97 -3.90 10.73
CA PRO A 13 7.16 -2.80 11.29
C PRO A 13 7.97 -1.56 11.72
N ALA A 14 9.30 -1.57 11.59
CA ALA A 14 10.16 -0.42 11.86
C ALA A 14 10.83 0.12 10.58
N ALA A 15 10.35 -0.30 9.41
CA ALA A 15 10.78 0.24 8.13
C ALA A 15 10.29 1.68 7.95
N SER A 16 11.08 2.48 7.24
CA SER A 16 10.65 3.76 6.67
C SER A 16 10.48 3.58 5.16
N PRO A 17 9.27 3.22 4.69
CA PRO A 17 9.07 2.89 3.29
C PRO A 17 9.15 4.15 2.41
N VAL A 18 9.90 4.04 1.31
CA VAL A 18 9.94 5.04 0.23
C VAL A 18 9.16 4.48 -0.95
N LEU A 19 8.10 5.18 -1.36
CA LEU A 19 7.21 4.76 -2.44
C LEU A 19 7.22 5.77 -3.59
N SER A 20 7.24 5.27 -4.82
CA SER A 20 7.04 6.11 -6.00
C SER A 20 5.57 6.54 -6.11
N SER A 21 5.33 7.81 -6.43
CA SER A 21 4.00 8.32 -6.70
C SER A 21 3.33 7.51 -7.82
N GLY A 22 2.07 7.12 -7.61
CA GLY A 22 1.32 6.32 -8.57
C GLY A 22 1.59 4.81 -8.52
N ALA A 23 2.50 4.33 -7.67
CA ALA A 23 2.54 2.90 -7.37
C ALA A 23 1.21 2.47 -6.74
N GLY A 24 0.66 1.31 -7.14
CA GLY A 24 -0.67 0.89 -6.66
C GLY A 24 -0.80 0.82 -5.13
N THR A 25 0.28 0.47 -4.43
CA THR A 25 0.34 0.46 -2.95
C THR A 25 0.37 1.86 -2.37
N GLU A 26 1.06 2.79 -3.04
CA GLU A 26 1.10 4.20 -2.68
C GLU A 26 -0.30 4.83 -2.80
N VAL A 27 -1.01 4.56 -3.91
CA VAL A 27 -2.40 5.02 -4.10
C VAL A 27 -3.33 4.45 -3.03
N GLN A 28 -3.21 3.15 -2.70
CA GLN A 28 -4.05 2.52 -1.67
C GLN A 28 -3.84 3.17 -0.29
N LEU A 29 -2.57 3.35 0.12
CA LEU A 29 -2.24 3.96 1.41
C LEU A 29 -2.61 5.45 1.45
N GLY A 30 -2.37 6.18 0.36
CA GLY A 30 -2.77 7.57 0.21
C GLY A 30 -4.29 7.74 0.37
N ASN A 31 -5.08 6.92 -0.31
CA ASN A 31 -6.55 6.93 -0.19
C ASN A 31 -7.04 6.57 1.22
N ALA A 32 -6.28 5.75 1.94
CA ALA A 32 -6.55 5.39 3.34
C ALA A 32 -6.06 6.44 4.35
N GLY A 33 -5.53 7.58 3.91
CA GLY A 33 -5.10 8.69 4.77
C GLY A 33 -3.74 8.50 5.44
N PHE A 34 -2.89 7.61 4.92
CA PHE A 34 -1.53 7.40 5.43
C PHE A 34 -0.53 8.47 4.95
N TYR A 35 -0.97 9.36 4.06
CA TYR A 35 -0.18 10.46 3.53
C TYR A 35 -1.05 11.72 3.40
N SER A 36 -1.08 12.52 4.46
CA SER A 36 -1.75 13.82 4.56
C SER A 36 -0.78 14.90 5.05
N GLU A 37 -1.24 16.15 5.12
CA GLU A 37 -0.42 17.27 5.62
C GLU A 37 0.09 17.03 7.05
N ASP A 38 -0.77 16.53 7.93
CA ASP A 38 -0.45 16.29 9.34
C ASP A 38 0.28 14.96 9.58
N LYS A 39 0.22 14.03 8.61
CA LYS A 39 0.65 12.64 8.85
C LYS A 39 1.17 11.95 7.60
N LYS A 40 2.45 11.59 7.63
CA LYS A 40 3.14 10.91 6.51
C LYS A 40 3.76 9.63 7.03
N CYS A 41 3.06 8.51 6.88
CA CYS A 41 3.50 7.19 7.34
C CYS A 41 4.50 6.52 6.38
N TYR A 42 4.75 7.14 5.22
CA TYR A 42 5.73 6.72 4.24
C TYR A 42 6.30 7.96 3.54
N HIS A 43 7.44 7.78 2.88
CA HIS A 43 8.10 8.79 2.07
C HIS A 43 7.67 8.64 0.61
N ARG A 44 7.41 9.76 -0.08
CA ARG A 44 6.96 9.74 -1.47
C ARG A 44 8.00 10.36 -2.40
N VAL A 45 8.37 9.64 -3.45
CA VAL A 45 9.16 10.14 -4.58
C VAL A 45 8.22 10.46 -5.72
N TYR A 46 8.16 11.72 -6.15
CA TYR A 46 7.25 12.16 -7.22
C TYR A 46 7.84 11.94 -8.61
N ASP A 47 9.10 12.28 -8.79
CA ASP A 47 9.85 12.07 -10.03
C ASP A 47 11.18 11.38 -9.70
N ILE A 48 11.40 10.20 -10.29
CA ILE A 48 12.63 9.42 -10.10
C ILE A 48 13.79 10.03 -10.89
N ALA A 49 13.50 10.81 -11.94
CA ALA A 49 14.52 11.53 -12.69
C ALA A 49 15.08 12.73 -11.90
N ASP A 50 14.31 13.26 -10.95
CA ASP A 50 14.76 14.26 -9.99
C ASP A 50 15.63 13.61 -8.91
N THR A 51 16.90 13.42 -9.26
CA THR A 51 17.90 12.74 -8.43
C THR A 51 18.17 13.46 -7.11
N GLU A 52 18.26 14.79 -7.11
CA GLU A 52 18.50 15.59 -5.90
C GLU A 52 17.37 15.41 -4.88
N ASN A 53 16.12 15.56 -5.32
CA ASN A 53 14.96 15.37 -4.46
C ASN A 53 14.83 13.91 -4.01
N SER A 54 15.05 12.95 -4.92
CA SER A 54 15.01 11.53 -4.58
C SER A 54 16.02 11.19 -3.49
N VAL A 55 17.26 11.68 -3.59
CA VAL A 55 18.32 11.48 -2.59
C VAL A 55 17.92 12.06 -1.24
N GLU A 56 17.37 13.28 -1.22
CA GLU A 56 16.86 13.90 0.01
C GLU A 56 15.74 13.07 0.66
N VAL A 57 14.82 12.53 -0.15
CA VAL A 57 13.75 11.65 0.34
C VAL A 57 14.32 10.38 0.97
N PHE A 58 15.31 9.73 0.34
CA PHE A 58 15.98 8.56 0.91
C PHE A 58 16.77 8.89 2.18
N TYR A 59 17.45 10.04 2.22
CA TYR A 59 18.16 10.49 3.41
C TYR A 59 17.20 10.70 4.60
N ARG A 60 16.06 11.35 4.37
CA ARG A 60 15.02 11.52 5.41
C ARG A 60 14.48 10.18 5.90
N ALA A 61 14.20 9.25 5.00
CA ALA A 61 13.71 7.92 5.37
C ALA A 61 14.76 7.14 6.21
N ALA A 62 16.04 7.24 5.85
CA ALA A 62 17.12 6.57 6.55
C ALA A 62 17.40 7.17 7.94
N THR A 63 17.20 8.48 8.09
CA THR A 63 17.43 9.22 9.34
C THR A 63 16.19 9.35 10.24
N GLU A 64 15.04 8.85 9.78
CA GLU A 64 13.80 8.88 10.54
C GLU A 64 13.95 8.18 11.90
N GLU A 65 13.47 8.84 12.94
CA GLU A 65 13.58 8.34 14.30
C GLU A 65 12.90 6.97 14.43
N ARG A 66 13.55 6.06 15.15
CA ARG A 66 13.02 4.69 15.33
C ARG A 66 11.62 4.68 15.94
N ALA A 67 11.34 5.56 16.89
CA ALA A 67 10.02 5.66 17.53
C ALA A 67 8.93 6.01 16.51
N VAL A 68 9.21 6.99 15.64
CA VAL A 68 8.31 7.41 14.55
C VAL A 68 8.07 6.27 13.56
N ARG A 69 9.15 5.60 13.12
CA ARG A 69 9.05 4.43 12.22
C ARG A 69 8.17 3.32 12.79
N GLN A 70 8.31 3.03 14.08
CA GLN A 70 7.51 2.01 14.75
C GLN A 70 6.04 2.40 14.84
N GLU A 71 5.74 3.66 15.16
CA GLU A 71 4.35 4.16 15.18
C GLU A 71 3.70 4.06 13.79
N HIS A 72 4.42 4.49 12.75
CA HIS A 72 3.98 4.42 11.36
C HIS A 72 3.77 2.98 10.90
N GLY A 73 4.71 2.08 11.22
CA GLY A 73 4.65 0.68 10.83
C GLY A 73 3.55 -0.11 11.55
N VAL A 74 3.28 0.16 12.83
CA VAL A 74 2.15 -0.47 13.55
C VAL A 74 0.81 -0.15 12.86
N ARG A 75 0.59 1.12 12.50
CA ARG A 75 -0.63 1.54 11.80
C ARG A 75 -0.74 0.91 10.42
N SER A 76 0.36 0.92 9.66
CA SER A 76 0.39 0.36 8.31
C SER A 76 0.14 -1.16 8.35
N ASN A 77 0.73 -1.86 9.31
CA ASN A 77 0.53 -3.30 9.53
C ASN A 77 -0.93 -3.63 9.89
N GLN A 78 -1.55 -2.87 10.80
CA GLN A 78 -2.96 -3.03 11.15
C GLN A 78 -3.86 -2.85 9.93
N PHE A 79 -3.61 -1.81 9.12
CA PHE A 79 -4.37 -1.57 7.90
C PHE A 79 -4.23 -2.71 6.89
N LEU A 80 -3.00 -3.18 6.66
CA LEU A 80 -2.73 -4.27 5.72
C LEU A 80 -3.43 -5.57 6.14
N LYS A 81 -3.41 -5.91 7.44
CA LYS A 81 -4.12 -7.09 7.97
C LYS A 81 -5.63 -7.01 7.80
N CYS A 82 -6.23 -5.83 7.94
CA CYS A 82 -7.67 -5.65 7.72
C CYS A 82 -8.06 -5.70 6.24
N HIS A 83 -7.11 -5.55 5.32
CA HIS A 83 -7.32 -5.58 3.86
C HIS A 83 -6.48 -6.68 3.22
N ASP A 84 -6.28 -7.77 3.96
CA ASP A 84 -5.58 -8.95 3.49
C ASP A 84 -6.44 -9.67 2.44
N ILE A 85 -5.79 -10.52 1.64
CA ILE A 85 -6.46 -11.32 0.61
C ILE A 85 -7.12 -12.53 1.30
N ASP A 86 -8.22 -12.26 1.99
CA ASP A 86 -9.14 -13.26 2.53
C ASP A 86 -10.26 -13.57 1.49
N ILE A 87 -10.98 -14.68 1.68
CA ILE A 87 -12.26 -15.01 1.01
C ILE A 87 -13.17 -13.75 0.90
N SER A 88 -13.12 -12.83 1.86
CA SER A 88 -13.81 -11.53 1.84
C SER A 88 -13.44 -10.63 0.65
N TRP A 89 -12.15 -10.47 0.28
CA TRP A 89 -11.74 -9.72 -0.93
C TRP A 89 -12.34 -10.34 -2.19
N THR A 90 -12.40 -11.67 -2.22
CA THR A 90 -13.03 -12.43 -3.31
C THR A 90 -14.52 -12.09 -3.41
N HIS A 91 -15.23 -11.96 -2.29
CA HIS A 91 -16.66 -11.60 -2.27
C HIS A 91 -16.96 -10.12 -2.59
N GLU A 92 -16.03 -9.21 -2.34
CA GLU A 92 -16.18 -7.79 -2.71
C GLU A 92 -16.00 -7.55 -4.22
N VAL A 93 -15.15 -8.35 -4.88
CA VAL A 93 -14.75 -8.15 -6.28
C VAL A 93 -15.47 -9.12 -7.23
N ILE A 94 -15.78 -10.33 -6.77
CA ILE A 94 -16.56 -11.32 -7.53
C ILE A 94 -18.00 -11.27 -7.04
N ARG A 95 -18.89 -10.70 -7.85
CA ARG A 95 -20.32 -10.78 -7.59
C ARG A 95 -20.76 -12.24 -7.72
N PRO A 96 -21.40 -12.83 -6.69
CA PRO A 96 -22.05 -14.12 -6.85
C PRO A 96 -23.10 -14.02 -7.96
N CYS A 97 -23.04 -14.90 -8.95
CA CYS A 97 -24.11 -15.06 -9.94
C CYS A 97 -24.63 -16.50 -9.90
N GLU A 98 -25.94 -16.64 -10.04
CA GLU A 98 -26.56 -17.96 -10.15
C GLU A 98 -26.36 -18.46 -11.59
N ILE A 99 -25.72 -19.62 -11.76
CA ILE A 99 -25.51 -20.25 -13.06
C ILE A 99 -26.63 -21.26 -13.28
N LYS A 100 -27.56 -20.96 -14.20
CA LYS A 100 -28.69 -21.84 -14.53
C LYS A 100 -28.39 -22.67 -15.77
N GLN A 101 -27.59 -22.13 -16.68
CA GLN A 101 -27.24 -22.75 -17.95
C GLN A 101 -25.76 -22.49 -18.28
N ILE A 102 -25.17 -23.37 -19.09
CA ILE A 102 -23.75 -23.25 -19.48
C ILE A 102 -23.45 -21.95 -20.24
N ALA A 103 -24.47 -21.37 -20.90
CA ALA A 103 -24.37 -20.08 -21.57
C ALA A 103 -24.09 -18.92 -20.60
N ASP A 104 -24.57 -18.99 -19.36
CA ASP A 104 -24.36 -17.95 -18.34
C ASP A 104 -22.86 -17.76 -18.02
N PHE A 105 -22.05 -18.80 -18.23
CA PHE A 105 -20.60 -18.75 -18.08
C PHE A 105 -19.91 -17.91 -19.16
N SER A 106 -20.52 -17.78 -20.35
CA SER A 106 -19.93 -17.12 -21.52
C SER A 106 -20.15 -15.60 -21.56
N TRP A 107 -21.09 -15.08 -20.76
CA TRP A 107 -21.42 -13.65 -20.66
C TRP A 107 -20.64 -12.91 -19.55
N LEU A 108 -19.79 -13.62 -18.79
CA LEU A 108 -18.94 -13.06 -17.73
C LEU A 108 -17.60 -12.47 -18.26
N LYS A 109 -17.59 -11.95 -19.49
CA LYS A 109 -16.42 -11.25 -20.06
C LYS A 109 -16.46 -9.75 -19.80
#